data_AF-A0A1E4FFE7-F1
#
_entry.id   AF-A0A1E4FFE7-F1
#
_cell.length_a   1.000
_cell.length_b   1.000
_cell.length_c   1.000
_cell.angle_alpha   90.00
_cell.angle_beta   90.00
_cell.angle_gamma   90.00
#
_symmetry.space_group_name_H-M   'P 1'
#
loop_
_entity.id
_entity.type
_entity.pdbx_description
1 polymer ?
#
loop_
_entity_poly.entity_id
_entity_poly.type
_entity_poly.pdbx_seq_one_letter_code
_entity_poly.pdbx_strand_id
1 'polypeptide(L)'
;MSLQKLARELDETARQTASMLEGITEALEMLAENPAGKDPGVQQAIQLVITALQGQDRIEQRCHNMALAVRQFALLPPTAPDSVYDEIWASLTLDELRVPALSGIAAHQAHGEAELF
;
A
#
# COMPACT_ATOMS: atom_id res chain seq x y z
N MET A 1 -12.44 21.24 1.27
CA MET A 1 -12.86 19.84 1.47
C MET A 1 -12.73 19.53 2.95
N SER A 2 -13.75 18.96 3.62
CA SER A 2 -13.61 18.64 5.05
C SER A 2 -12.65 17.47 5.24
N LEU A 3 -11.96 17.41 6.39
CA LEU A 3 -11.10 16.29 6.75
C LEU A 3 -11.86 14.95 6.71
N GLN A 4 -13.13 14.95 7.16
CA GLN A 4 -14.01 13.78 7.04
C GLN A 4 -14.25 13.33 5.60
N LYS A 5 -14.36 14.27 4.65
CA LYS A 5 -14.49 13.92 3.23
C LYS A 5 -13.17 13.36 2.70
N LEU A 6 -12.03 13.98 3.04
CA LEU A 6 -10.71 13.48 2.65
C LEU A 6 -10.46 12.05 3.15
N ALA A 7 -10.81 11.75 4.41
CA ALA A 7 -10.68 10.39 4.94
C ALA A 7 -11.50 9.36 4.16
N ARG A 8 -12.71 9.72 3.70
CA ARG A 8 -13.53 8.83 2.86
C ARG A 8 -12.92 8.58 1.48
N GLU A 9 -12.34 9.60 0.86
CA GLU A 9 -11.65 9.44 -0.43
C GLU A 9 -10.41 8.56 -0.30
N LEU A 10 -9.69 8.66 0.83
CA LEU A 10 -8.56 7.78 1.14
C LEU A 10 -9.02 6.32 1.33
N ASP A 11 -10.11 6.08 2.07
CA ASP A 11 -10.69 4.73 2.21
C ASP A 11 -11.17 4.16 0.86
N GLU A 12 -11.76 5.01 0.01
CA GLU A 12 -12.19 4.63 -1.34
C GLU A 12 -11.00 4.22 -2.20
N THR A 13 -9.92 5.01 -2.18
CA THR A 13 -8.69 4.73 -2.91
C THR A 13 -8.08 3.40 -2.45
N ALA A 14 -8.04 3.16 -1.14
CA ALA A 14 -7.54 1.91 -0.58
C ALA A 14 -8.38 0.72 -1.03
N ARG A 15 -9.72 0.85 -1.02
CA ARG A 15 -10.63 -0.21 -1.46
C ARG A 15 -10.49 -0.53 -2.95
N GLN A 16 -10.43 0.49 -3.81
CA GLN A 16 -10.23 0.30 -5.25
C GLN A 16 -8.89 -0.37 -5.52
N THR A 17 -7.86 0.03 -4.77
CA THR A 17 -6.53 -0.59 -4.81
C THR A 17 -6.60 -2.06 -4.43
N ALA A 18 -7.29 -2.43 -3.35
CA ALA A 18 -7.48 -3.83 -2.96
C ALA A 18 -8.22 -4.65 -4.05
N SER A 19 -9.26 -4.09 -4.67
CA SER A 19 -10.05 -4.81 -5.69
C SER A 19 -9.29 -5.19 -6.95
N MET A 20 -8.20 -4.47 -7.26
CA MET A 20 -7.34 -4.81 -8.40
C MET A 20 -6.51 -6.09 -8.16
N LEU A 21 -6.36 -6.53 -6.90
CA LEU A 21 -5.53 -7.69 -6.54
C LEU A 21 -6.14 -9.03 -6.98
N GLU A 22 -7.48 -9.17 -6.89
CA GLU A 22 -8.17 -10.43 -7.16
C GLU A 22 -7.88 -10.94 -8.58
N GLY A 23 -8.12 -10.10 -9.59
CA GLY A 23 -7.91 -10.47 -11.00
C GLY A 23 -6.44 -10.70 -11.36
N ILE A 24 -5.51 -9.99 -10.71
CA ILE A 24 -4.07 -10.19 -10.94
C ILE A 24 -3.60 -11.50 -10.29
N THR A 25 -4.11 -11.83 -9.11
CA THR A 25 -3.78 -13.08 -8.42
C THR A 25 -4.26 -14.29 -9.22
N GLU A 26 -5.50 -14.26 -9.72
CA GLU A 26 -6.03 -15.30 -10.61
C GLU A 26 -5.20 -15.44 -11.90
N ALA A 27 -4.80 -14.32 -12.50
CA ALA A 27 -3.92 -14.34 -13.68
C ALA A 27 -2.55 -14.97 -13.40
N LEU A 28 -1.95 -14.68 -12.24
CA LEU A 28 -0.67 -15.26 -11.84
C LEU A 28 -0.77 -16.77 -11.59
N GLU A 29 -1.86 -17.23 -10.96
CA GLU A 29 -2.12 -18.66 -10.75
C GLU A 29 -2.26 -19.42 -12.08
N MET A 30 -3.04 -18.87 -13.03
CA MET A 30 -3.16 -19.45 -14.37
C MET A 30 -1.82 -19.53 -15.10
N LEU A 31 -0.95 -18.52 -14.96
CA LEU A 31 0.37 -18.51 -15.58
C LEU A 31 1.34 -19.51 -14.93
N ALA A 32 1.23 -19.74 -13.62
CA ALA A 32 2.05 -20.71 -12.90
C ALA A 32 1.77 -22.16 -13.33
N GLU A 33 0.52 -22.47 -13.66
CA GLU A 33 0.10 -23.81 -14.13
C GLU A 33 0.34 -24.03 -15.63
N ASN A 34 0.58 -22.96 -16.40
CA ASN A 34 0.75 -23.03 -17.84
C ASN A 34 2.19 -23.45 -18.24
N PRO A 35 2.38 -24.39 -19.19
CA PRO A 35 3.70 -24.70 -19.73
C PRO A 35 4.48 -23.50 -20.26
N ALA A 36 3.78 -22.46 -20.76
CA ALA A 36 4.36 -21.18 -21.16
C ALA A 36 4.95 -20.38 -19.99
N GLY A 37 4.53 -20.64 -18.74
CA GLY A 37 5.12 -20.09 -17.52
C GLY A 37 6.57 -20.55 -17.25
N LYS A 38 7.07 -21.52 -18.02
CA LYS A 38 8.50 -21.92 -18.01
C LYS A 38 9.35 -21.09 -18.98
N ASP A 39 8.73 -20.26 -19.81
CA ASP A 39 9.45 -19.33 -20.67
C ASP A 39 10.14 -18.24 -19.81
N PRO A 40 11.45 -17.98 -19.99
CA PRO A 40 12.17 -16.99 -19.20
C PRO A 40 11.59 -15.57 -19.29
N GLY A 41 11.03 -15.19 -20.43
CA GLY A 41 10.38 -13.89 -20.62
C GLY A 41 9.09 -13.77 -19.82
N VAL A 42 8.29 -14.85 -19.79
CA VAL A 42 7.07 -14.93 -18.97
C VAL A 42 7.41 -14.89 -17.47
N GLN A 43 8.45 -15.60 -17.04
CA GLN A 43 8.90 -15.56 -15.64
C GLN A 43 9.36 -14.15 -15.21
N GLN A 44 10.09 -13.45 -16.08
CA GLN A 44 10.47 -12.07 -15.83
C GLN A 44 9.25 -11.14 -15.73
N ALA A 45 8.25 -11.31 -16.60
CA ALA A 45 7.01 -10.55 -16.55
C ALA A 45 6.22 -10.80 -15.24
N ILE A 46 6.12 -12.07 -14.81
CA ILE A 46 5.52 -12.45 -13.52
C ILE A 46 6.22 -11.73 -12.37
N GLN A 47 7.55 -11.70 -12.36
CA GLN A 47 8.31 -11.04 -11.31
C GLN A 47 8.07 -9.51 -11.26
N LEU A 48 7.90 -8.87 -12.42
CA LEU A 48 7.55 -7.45 -12.51
C LEU A 48 6.13 -7.19 -11.96
N VAL A 49 5.17 -8.05 -12.30
CA VAL A 49 3.79 -7.96 -11.80
C VAL A 49 3.76 -8.13 -10.28
N ILE A 50 4.47 -9.11 -9.75
CA ILE A 50 4.61 -9.33 -8.29
C ILE A 50 5.18 -8.08 -7.61
N THR A 51 6.20 -7.46 -8.19
CA THR A 51 6.81 -6.23 -7.63
C THR A 51 5.82 -5.06 -7.65
N ALA A 52 5.00 -4.95 -8.71
CA ALA A 52 3.95 -3.94 -8.79
C ALA A 52 2.86 -4.16 -7.72
N LEU A 53 2.45 -5.42 -7.50
CA LEU A 53 1.49 -5.78 -6.44
C LEU A 53 1.99 -5.42 -5.04
N GLN A 54 3.29 -5.59 -4.78
CA GLN A 54 3.89 -5.16 -3.51
C GLN A 54 3.83 -3.63 -3.34
N GLY A 55 4.08 -2.88 -4.40
CA GLY A 55 3.91 -1.41 -4.39
C GLY A 55 2.45 -1.00 -4.15
N GLN A 56 1.51 -1.74 -4.73
CA GLN A 56 0.07 -1.55 -4.57
C GLN A 56 -0.38 -1.79 -3.12
N ASP A 57 0.08 -2.87 -2.46
CA ASP A 57 -0.20 -3.15 -1.04
C ASP A 57 0.28 -2.00 -0.14
N ARG A 58 1.48 -1.45 -0.40
CA ARG A 58 1.99 -0.29 0.35
C ARG A 58 1.13 0.96 0.15
N ILE A 59 0.60 1.20 -1.05
CA ILE A 59 -0.31 2.32 -1.32
C ILE A 59 -1.60 2.15 -0.53
N GLU A 60 -2.18 0.95 -0.53
CA GLU A 60 -3.38 0.63 0.25
C GLU A 60 -3.16 0.90 1.75
N GLN A 61 -2.06 0.42 2.32
CA GLN A 61 -1.74 0.63 3.73
C GLN A 61 -1.55 2.13 4.05
N ARG A 62 -0.84 2.87 3.19
CA ARG A 62 -0.66 4.33 3.33
C ARG A 62 -2.00 5.06 3.30
N CYS A 63 -2.90 4.70 2.40
CA CYS A 63 -4.24 5.29 2.34
C CYS A 63 -5.02 5.04 3.63
N HIS A 64 -5.00 3.83 4.18
CA HIS A 64 -5.63 3.52 5.47
C HIS A 64 -5.04 4.35 6.62
N ASN A 65 -3.71 4.42 6.72
CA ASN A 65 -3.00 5.19 7.75
C ASN A 65 -3.34 6.68 7.68
N MET A 66 -3.30 7.26 6.48
CA MET A 66 -3.67 8.66 6.28
C MET A 66 -5.15 8.91 6.59
N ALA A 67 -6.05 7.98 6.26
CA ALA A 67 -7.46 8.12 6.58
C ALA A 67 -7.70 8.11 8.11
N LEU A 68 -6.95 7.29 8.85
CA LEU A 68 -6.95 7.27 10.31
C LEU A 68 -6.44 8.60 10.89
N ALA A 69 -5.28 9.08 10.46
CA ALA A 69 -4.70 10.34 10.92
C ALA A 69 -5.64 11.52 10.64
N VAL A 70 -6.19 11.62 9.43
CA VAL A 70 -7.13 12.68 9.03
C VAL A 70 -8.40 12.65 9.88
N ARG A 71 -8.89 11.46 10.26
CA ARG A 71 -10.02 11.34 11.20
C ARG A 71 -9.64 11.84 12.59
N GLN A 72 -8.44 11.55 13.09
CA GLN A 72 -7.96 12.04 14.37
C GLN A 72 -7.78 13.57 14.35
N PHE A 73 -7.22 14.13 13.29
CA PHE A 73 -7.12 15.59 13.11
C PHE A 73 -8.49 16.28 13.13
N ALA A 74 -9.52 15.65 12.57
CA ALA A 74 -10.87 16.18 12.56
C ALA A 74 -11.51 16.26 13.97
N LEU A 75 -10.96 15.55 14.95
CA LEU A 75 -11.42 15.55 16.34
C LEU A 75 -10.64 16.52 17.24
N LEU A 76 -9.52 17.06 16.75
CA LEU A 76 -8.70 17.98 17.53
C LEU A 76 -9.39 19.35 17.68
N PRO A 77 -9.29 19.98 18.86
CA PRO A 77 -9.76 21.35 19.03
C PRO A 77 -8.91 22.31 18.19
N PRO A 78 -9.45 23.47 17.77
CA PRO A 78 -8.68 24.48 17.02
C PRO A 78 -7.43 25.02 17.75
N THR A 79 -7.31 24.74 19.04
CA THR A 79 -6.20 25.15 19.92
C THR A 79 -5.20 24.04 20.17
N ALA A 80 -5.34 22.87 19.51
CA ALA A 80 -4.39 21.78 19.67
C ALA A 80 -2.98 22.24 19.24
N PRO A 81 -1.93 21.96 20.04
CA PRO A 81 -0.57 22.30 19.65
C PRO A 81 -0.09 21.36 18.54
N ASP A 82 0.84 21.84 17.72
CA ASP A 82 1.42 21.08 16.59
C ASP A 82 2.00 19.73 17.03
N SER A 83 2.52 19.63 18.26
CA SER A 83 3.06 18.38 18.81
C SER A 83 2.06 17.22 18.83
N VAL A 84 0.75 17.50 18.96
CA VAL A 84 -0.29 16.45 18.91
C VAL A 84 -0.46 15.92 17.48
N TYR A 85 -0.27 16.78 16.47
CA TYR A 85 -0.27 16.35 15.07
C TYR A 85 0.95 15.49 14.76
N ASP A 86 2.12 15.89 15.26
CA ASP A 86 3.37 15.12 15.11
C ASP A 86 3.27 13.74 15.77
N GLU A 87 2.64 13.64 16.96
CA GLU A 87 2.39 12.36 17.63
C GLU A 87 1.46 11.45 16.81
N ILE A 88 0.41 12.00 16.20
CA ILE A 88 -0.49 11.26 15.31
C ILE A 88 0.29 10.72 14.11
N TRP A 89 1.11 11.54 13.45
CA TRP A 89 1.96 11.11 12.33
C TRP A 89 2.95 10.02 12.74
N ALA A 90 3.64 10.21 13.86
CA ALA A 90 4.61 9.25 14.38
C ALA A 90 3.98 7.90 14.79
N SER A 91 2.66 7.86 15.03
CA SER A 91 1.94 6.63 15.36
C SER A 91 1.60 5.77 14.15
N LEU A 92 1.73 6.30 12.92
CA LEU A 92 1.42 5.56 11.70
C LEU A 92 2.53 4.55 11.41
N THR A 93 2.15 3.29 11.16
CA THR A 93 3.09 2.21 10.87
C THR A 93 2.79 1.59 9.51
N LEU A 94 3.82 1.32 8.71
CA LEU A 94 3.70 0.48 7.51
C LEU A 94 4.06 -0.95 7.91
N ASP A 95 3.14 -1.88 7.68
CA ASP A 95 3.45 -3.30 7.86
C ASP A 95 4.32 -3.75 6.69
N GLU A 96 5.39 -4.49 6.99
CA GLU A 96 6.16 -5.19 5.98
C GLU A 96 5.23 -6.21 5.29
N LEU A 97 4.87 -5.94 4.03
CA LEU A 97 4.11 -6.75 3.07
C LEU A 97 3.28 -7.91 3.64
N ARG A 98 1.96 -7.87 3.44
CA ARG A 98 1.01 -8.92 3.87
C ARG A 98 1.31 -10.34 3.34
N VAL A 99 2.19 -10.50 2.35
CA VAL A 99 2.60 -11.79 1.78
C VAL A 99 4.06 -12.10 2.14
N PRO A 100 4.32 -12.99 3.13
CA PRO A 100 5.69 -13.31 3.56
C PRO A 100 6.60 -13.83 2.46
N ALA A 101 6.05 -14.56 1.47
CA ALA A 101 6.81 -15.07 0.32
C ALA A 101 7.38 -13.96 -0.58
N LEU A 102 6.89 -12.74 -0.42
CA LEU A 102 7.21 -11.56 -1.21
C LEU A 102 8.10 -10.54 -0.46
N SER A 103 8.30 -10.75 0.84
CA SER A 103 9.07 -9.87 1.75
C SER A 103 10.55 -9.72 1.34
N GLY A 104 11.18 -10.77 0.80
CA GLY A 104 12.61 -10.76 0.47
C GLY A 104 13.01 -10.05 -0.83
N ILE A 105 12.06 -9.81 -1.75
CA ILE A 105 12.35 -9.19 -3.06
C ILE A 105 12.27 -7.66 -2.96
N ALA A 106 11.45 -7.16 -2.03
CA ALA A 106 11.22 -5.75 -1.76
C ALA A 106 12.38 -5.04 -1.02
N ALA A 107 13.26 -5.79 -0.35
CA ALA A 107 14.41 -5.26 0.38
C ALA A 107 15.50 -4.62 -0.52
N HIS A 108 15.31 -4.64 -1.85
CA HIS A 108 16.23 -4.06 -2.82
C HIS A 108 15.63 -2.91 -3.65
N GLN A 109 14.45 -2.39 -3.31
CA GLN A 109 14.05 -1.09 -3.85
C GLN A 109 14.98 -0.02 -3.27
N ALA A 110 15.69 0.67 -4.17
CA ALA A 110 16.77 1.58 -3.87
C ALA A 110 16.37 2.63 -2.82
N HIS A 111 17.18 2.70 -1.76
CA HIS A 111 17.25 3.86 -0.87
C HIS A 111 17.34 5.15 -1.69
N GLY A 112 16.31 5.99 -1.65
CA GLY A 112 16.34 7.28 -2.34
C GLY A 112 15.09 8.13 -2.21
N GLU A 113 13.91 7.51 -2.09
CA GLU A 113 12.69 8.26 -1.80
C GLU A 113 12.43 8.24 -0.30
N ALA A 114 12.21 9.43 0.29
CA ALA A 114 11.82 9.55 1.67
C ALA A 114 10.60 8.66 1.91
N GLU A 115 10.76 7.63 2.75
CA GLU A 115 9.61 7.00 3.39
C GLU A 115 9.03 8.04 4.32
N LEU A 116 8.13 8.86 3.77
CA LEU A 116 7.35 9.81 4.55
C LEU A 116 6.43 8.99 5.47
N PHE A 117 6.71 9.11 6.77
CA PHE A 117 5.74 9.02 7.84
C PHE A 117 5.37 10.44 8.24
#